data_AF-A0A1H9M4C6-F1
#
_entry.id   AF-A0A1H9M4C6-F1
#
_cell.length_a   1.000
_cell.length_b   1.000
_cell.length_c   1.000
_cell.angle_alpha   90.00
_cell.angle_beta   90.00
_cell.angle_gamma   90.00
#
_symmetry.space_group_name_H-M   'P 1'
#
loop_
_entity.id
_entity.type
_entity.pdbx_description
1 polymer ?
#
loop_
_entity_poly.entity_id
_entity_poly.type
_entity_poly.pdbx_seq_one_letter_code
_entity_poly.pdbx_strand_id
1 'polypeptide(L)'
;MLIDGNLVAVTDIEIDEARRQLALPEDFFLMQATQRLYHDPGDGTVMIPLPADMLVVNFENNTGDRKFGVVRINSLKYKLEGYQKDT
;
A
#
# COMPACT_ATOMS: atom_id res chain seq x y z
N MET A 1 8.08 3.94 -5.61
CA MET A 1 7.70 4.65 -4.36
C MET A 1 8.37 3.99 -3.16
N LEU A 2 8.40 4.63 -1.99
CA LEU A 2 8.86 3.98 -0.76
C LEU A 2 7.73 3.16 -0.14
N ILE A 3 7.99 1.89 0.14
CA ILE A 3 7.11 0.98 0.88
C ILE A 3 7.93 0.42 2.04
N ASP A 4 7.55 0.75 3.27
CA ASP A 4 8.25 0.34 4.49
C ASP A 4 9.77 0.65 4.47
N GLY A 5 10.15 1.77 3.85
CA GLY A 5 11.54 2.21 3.71
C GLY A 5 12.28 1.66 2.48
N ASN A 6 11.70 0.70 1.76
CA ASN A 6 12.30 0.13 0.56
C ASN A 6 11.80 0.85 -0.71
N LEU A 7 12.71 1.15 -1.64
CA LEU A 7 12.33 1.68 -2.94
C LEU A 7 11.76 0.55 -3.81
N VAL A 8 10.45 0.59 -4.05
CA VAL A 8 9.75 -0.41 -4.86
C VAL A 8 9.29 0.23 -6.16
N ALA A 9 9.63 -0.42 -7.28
CA ALA A 9 9.10 -0.05 -8.58
C ALA A 9 7.63 -0.49 -8.67
N VAL A 10 6.72 0.48 -8.62
CA VAL A 10 5.27 0.27 -8.80
C VAL A 10 4.88 0.85 -10.15
N THR A 11 4.27 0.06 -11.03
CA THR A 11 3.88 0.47 -12.37
C THR A 11 2.52 1.15 -12.38
N ASP A 12 2.21 1.91 -13.43
CA ASP A 12 0.89 2.55 -13.58
C ASP A 12 -0.25 1.52 -13.61
N ILE A 13 -0.01 0.34 -14.19
CA ILE A 13 -0.98 -0.77 -14.18
C ILE A 13 -1.26 -1.24 -12.74
N GLU A 14 -0.22 -1.39 -11.91
CA GLU A 14 -0.37 -1.79 -10.51
C GLU A 14 -1.12 -0.71 -9.70
N ILE A 15 -0.88 0.57 -9.99
CA ILE A 15 -1.59 1.70 -9.37
C ILE A 15 -3.07 1.69 -9.77
N ASP A 16 -3.37 1.52 -11.06
CA ASP A 16 -4.74 1.47 -11.58
C ASP A 16 -5.52 0.28 -11.01
N GLU A 17 -4.90 -0.90 -10.91
CA GLU A 17 -5.50 -2.08 -10.27
C GLU A 17 -5.81 -1.83 -8.79
N ALA A 18 -4.89 -1.22 -8.05
CA ALA A 18 -5.10 -0.84 -6.66
C ALA A 18 -6.25 0.17 -6.51
N ARG A 19 -6.30 1.19 -7.38
CA ARG A 19 -7.36 2.20 -7.39
C ARG A 19 -8.74 1.57 -7.63
N ARG A 20 -8.83 0.66 -8.60
CA ARG A 20 -10.08 -0.07 -8.93
C ARG A 20 -10.57 -0.94 -7.77
N GLN A 21 -9.68 -1.59 -7.04
CA GLN A 21 -10.05 -2.40 -5.87
C GLN A 21 -10.75 -1.57 -4.77
N LEU A 22 -10.41 -0.29 -4.66
CA LEU A 22 -11.04 0.64 -3.72
C LEU A 22 -12.20 1.43 -4.33
N ALA A 23 -12.59 1.13 -5.57
CA ALA A 23 -13.61 1.85 -6.34
C ALA A 23 -13.38 3.38 -6.36
N LEU A 24 -12.11 3.80 -6.44
CA LEU A 24 -11.75 5.21 -6.44
C LEU A 24 -11.77 5.80 -7.86
N PRO A 25 -12.18 7.07 -8.03
CA PRO A 25 -12.06 7.76 -9.30
C PRO A 25 -10.60 8.03 -9.69
N GLU A 26 -10.35 8.29 -10.98
CA GLU A 26 -9.01 8.44 -11.57
C GLU A 26 -8.20 9.61 -11.01
N ASP A 27 -8.85 10.61 -10.42
CA ASP A 27 -8.20 11.77 -9.81
C ASP A 27 -7.54 11.46 -8.45
N PHE A 28 -7.63 10.21 -7.98
CA PHE A 28 -6.89 9.72 -6.82
C PHE A 28 -5.54 9.11 -7.21
N PHE A 29 -4.47 9.65 -6.63
CA PHE A 29 -3.08 9.24 -6.85
C PHE A 29 -2.55 8.45 -5.65
N LEU A 30 -1.81 7.38 -5.92
CA LEU A 30 -1.20 6.58 -4.86
C LEU A 30 -0.05 7.35 -4.21
N MET A 31 -0.22 7.74 -2.94
CA MET A 31 0.77 8.54 -2.21
C MET A 31 1.69 7.68 -1.37
N GLN A 32 1.12 6.69 -0.67
CA GLN A 32 1.86 5.86 0.28
C GLN A 32 1.31 4.43 0.31
N ALA A 33 2.17 3.49 0.66
CA ALA A 33 1.79 2.10 0.88
C ALA A 33 2.67 1.47 1.98
N THR A 34 2.11 0.51 2.71
CA THR A 34 2.80 -0.25 3.77
C THR A 34 2.25 -1.68 3.88
N GLN A 35 3.10 -2.65 4.20
CA GLN A 35 2.69 -4.03 4.55
C GLN A 35 2.33 -4.16 6.03
N ARG A 36 2.20 -3.06 6.76
CA ARG A 36 1.92 -3.04 8.19
C ARG A 36 0.60 -2.33 8.44
N LEU A 37 -0.38 -3.06 8.95
CA LEU A 37 -1.62 -2.47 9.46
C LEU A 37 -1.42 -2.12 10.93
N TYR A 38 -1.48 -0.84 11.26
CA TYR A 38 -1.49 -0.37 12.64
C TYR A 38 -2.94 -0.24 13.10
N HIS A 39 -3.28 -0.92 14.19
CA HIS A 39 -4.60 -0.86 14.79
C HIS A 39 -4.47 -0.43 16.25
N ASP A 40 -5.19 0.61 16.64
CA ASP A 40 -5.28 1.07 18.02
C ASP A 40 -6.75 1.05 18.46
N PRO A 41 -7.16 0.04 19.26
CA PRO A 41 -8.52 -0.03 19.79
C PRO A 41 -8.69 0.75 21.13
N GLY A 42 -7.67 1.47 21.60
CA GLY A 42 -7.71 2.28 22.82
C GLY A 42 -6.92 1.73 24.01
N ASP A 43 -6.28 0.57 23.88
CA ASP A 43 -5.40 -0.03 24.88
C ASP A 43 -3.92 -0.11 24.42
N GLY A 44 -3.61 0.50 23.28
CA GLY A 44 -2.29 0.56 22.67
C GLY A 44 -2.32 0.22 21.19
N THR A 45 -1.29 0.64 20.46
CA THR A 45 -1.17 0.34 19.04
C THR A 45 -0.55 -1.04 18.82
N VAL A 46 -1.25 -1.93 18.11
CA VAL A 46 -0.70 -3.19 17.60
C VAL A 46 -0.34 -3.07 16.12
N MET A 47 0.76 -3.72 15.73
CA MET A 47 1.18 -3.83 14.33
C MET A 47 0.87 -5.23 13.82
N ILE A 48 0.10 -5.30 12.74
CA ILE A 48 -0.33 -6.54 12.09
C ILE A 48 0.36 -6.60 10.72
N PRO A 49 1.25 -7.58 10.47
CA PRO A 49 1.85 -7.75 9.16
C PRO A 49 0.81 -8.27 8.16
N LEU A 50 0.75 -7.65 6.99
CA LEU A 50 -0.08 -8.11 5.89
C LEU A 50 0.63 -9.24 5.10
N PRO A 51 -0.13 -10.08 4.38
CA PRO A 51 0.44 -10.98 3.38
C PRO A 51 1.35 -10.25 2.39
N ALA A 52 2.34 -10.96 1.84
CA ALA A 52 3.38 -10.38 0.99
C ALA A 52 2.86 -9.66 -0.28
N ASP A 53 1.64 -9.96 -0.71
CA ASP A 53 0.98 -9.36 -1.86
C ASP A 53 -0.11 -8.34 -1.49
N MET A 54 -0.25 -8.02 -0.19
CA MET A 54 -1.22 -7.05 0.32
C MET A 54 -0.54 -5.82 0.88
N LEU A 55 -1.18 -4.67 0.69
CA LEU A 55 -0.72 -3.37 1.18
C LEU A 55 -1.89 -2.57 1.74
N VAL A 56 -1.66 -1.88 2.85
CA VAL A 56 -2.46 -0.69 3.19
C VAL A 56 -1.95 0.44 2.30
N VAL A 57 -2.86 1.09 1.58
CA VAL A 57 -2.55 2.22 0.69
C VAL A 57 -3.22 3.49 1.15
N ASN A 58 -2.60 4.61 0.83
CA ASN A 58 -3.16 5.96 0.93
C ASN A 58 -3.22 6.56 -0.47
N PHE A 59 -4.44 6.82 -0.93
CA PHE A 59 -4.70 7.58 -2.14
C PHE A 59 -5.14 9.00 -1.78
N GLU A 60 -4.65 9.99 -2.51
CA GLU A 60 -5.00 11.41 -2.32
C GLU A 60 -5.37 12.03 -3.68
N ASN A 61 -6.39 12.88 -3.71
CA ASN A 61 -6.74 13.66 -4.90
C ASN A 61 -6.23 15.11 -4.80
N ASN A 62 -6.44 15.90 -5.86
CA ASN A 62 -5.97 17.29 -5.91
C ASN A 62 -6.68 18.24 -4.91
N THR A 63 -7.80 17.83 -4.29
CA THR A 63 -8.47 18.59 -3.23
C THR A 63 -7.93 18.25 -1.84
N GLY A 64 -7.02 17.28 -1.73
CA GLY A 64 -6.46 16.80 -0.47
C GLY A 64 -7.33 15.74 0.22
N ASP A 65 -8.38 15.23 -0.44
CA ASP A 65 -9.19 14.14 0.08
C ASP A 65 -8.37 12.86 0.07
N ARG A 66 -8.29 12.20 1.23
CA ARG A 66 -7.55 10.96 1.41
C ARG A 66 -8.46 9.76 1.56
N LYS A 67 -8.09 8.67 0.91
CA LYS A 67 -8.78 7.37 0.99
C LYS A 67 -7.76 6.29 1.30
N PHE A 68 -8.08 5.50 2.34
CA PHE A 68 -7.25 4.42 2.80
C PHE A 68 -7.96 3.09 2.57
N GLY A 69 -7.19 2.05 2.28
CA GLY A 69 -7.73 0.71 2.12
C GLY A 69 -6.65 -0.34 2.00
N VAL A 70 -7.06 -1.61 2.10
CA VAL A 70 -6.18 -2.75 1.82
C VAL A 70 -6.41 -3.18 0.38
N VAL A 71 -5.33 -3.27 -0.39
CA VAL A 71 -5.35 -3.75 -1.79
C VAL A 71 -4.40 -4.92 -1.95
N ARG A 72 -4.65 -5.74 -2.97
CA ARG A 72 -3.75 -6.81 -3.40
C ARG A 72 -3.02 -6.39 -4.68
N ILE A 73 -1.69 -6.51 -4.69
CA ILE A 73 -0.87 -6.29 -5.89
C ILE A 73 0.04 -7.51 -6.05
N ASN A 74 -0.42 -8.50 -6.83
CA ASN A 74 0.21 -9.83 -6.94
C ASN A 74 1.67 -9.79 -7.40
N SER A 75 1.99 -8.87 -8.31
CA SER A 75 3.34 -8.66 -8.83
C SER A 75 4.33 -8.12 -7.79
N LEU A 76 3.85 -7.50 -6.70
CA LEU A 76 4.72 -7.00 -5.64
C LEU A 76 5.24 -8.10 -4.70
N LYS A 77 4.59 -9.28 -4.66
CA LYS A 77 5.07 -10.41 -3.85
C LYS A 77 6.55 -10.68 -4.07
N TYR A 78 6.96 -10.77 -5.33
CA TYR A 78 8.34 -11.06 -5.72
C TYR A 78 9.27 -9.86 -5.53
N LYS A 79 8.75 -8.64 -5.65
CA LYS A 79 9.52 -7.41 -5.49
C LYS A 79 9.87 -7.17 -4.03
N LEU A 80 8.97 -7.50 -3.11
CA LEU A 80 9.15 -7.27 -1.66
C LEU A 80 9.93 -8.41 -0.99
N GLU A 81 9.77 -9.66 -1.44
CA GLU A 81 10.60 -10.80 -0.99
C GLU A 81 12.09 -10.65 -1.37
N GLY A 82 12.37 -9.98 -2.50
CA GLY A 82 13.76 -9.72 -2.95
C GLY A 82 14.54 -8.80 -2.01
N TYR A 83 13.88 -7.84 -1.35
CA TYR A 83 14.54 -6.90 -0.44
C TYR A 83 14.67 -7.41 1.00
N GLN A 84 13.89 -8.40 1.42
CA GLN A 84 13.98 -8.98 2.77
C GLN A 84 15.16 -9.93 2.96
N LYS A 85 15.88 -10.31 1.90
CA LYS A 85 17.04 -11.22 1.97
C LYS A 85 18.39 -10.53 2.18
N ASP A 86 18.44 -9.20 2.09
CA ASP A 86 19.68 -8.42 2.19
C ASP A 86 19.84 -7.70 3.56
N THR A 87 19.13 -8.16 4.59
CA THR A 87 19.28 -7.69 6.00
C THR A 87 19.52 -8.88 6.93
#